data_AF-A0AA37JS52-F1
#
_entry.id   AF-A0AA37JS52-F1
#
_cell.length_a   1.000
_cell.length_b   1.000
_cell.length_c   1.000
_cell.angle_alpha   90.00
_cell.angle_beta   90.00
_cell.angle_gamma   90.00
#
_symmetry.space_group_name_H-M   'P 1'
#
loop_
_entity.id
_entity.type
_entity.pdbx_description
1 polymer ?
#
loop_
_entity_poly.entity_id
_entity_poly.type
_entity_poly.pdbx_seq_one_letter_code
_entity_poly.pdbx_strand_id
1 'polypeptide(L)'
;MQHTDFFARIRAIKTEEYKELQAAVELHGGIYEWDLRNPEHPVIAVNLNGIIPAPADVRIYKVYIRKGMLKLCGVEKEYGEEARFQPEEVFAGHLSTIIDYLPPINRKESIVSTTVHTSN
;
A
#
# COMPACT_ATOMS: atom_id res chain seq x y z
N MET A 1 36.20 -6.06 12.13
CA MET A 1 35.34 -7.08 11.48
C MET A 1 34.56 -6.39 10.37
N GLN A 2 34.70 -6.81 9.11
CA GLN A 2 33.83 -6.32 8.03
C GLN A 2 32.46 -6.99 8.19
N HIS A 3 31.38 -6.22 8.19
CA HIS A 3 30.03 -6.73 8.24
C HIS A 3 29.21 -6.14 7.10
N THR A 4 28.22 -6.89 6.63
CA THR A 4 27.30 -6.40 5.60
C THR A 4 26.36 -5.37 6.22
N ASP A 5 26.21 -4.23 5.57
CA ASP A 5 25.20 -3.24 5.96
C ASP A 5 23.81 -3.70 5.49
N PHE A 6 23.15 -4.51 6.33
CA PHE A 6 21.79 -4.96 6.08
C PHE A 6 20.77 -3.81 6.18
N PHE A 7 21.07 -2.74 6.92
CA PHE A 7 20.18 -1.58 7.00
C PHE A 7 20.07 -0.86 5.65
N ALA A 8 21.17 -0.70 4.93
CA ALA A 8 21.16 -0.15 3.58
C ALA A 8 20.31 -1.01 2.63
N ARG A 9 20.42 -2.35 2.70
CA ARG A 9 19.62 -3.27 1.88
C ARG A 9 18.13 -3.19 2.21
N ILE A 10 17.78 -3.17 3.49
CA ILE A 10 16.40 -3.01 3.96
C ILE A 10 15.80 -1.69 3.46
N ARG A 11 16.58 -0.60 3.51
CA ARG A 11 16.12 0.71 3.01
C ARG A 11 15.85 0.68 1.51
N ALA A 12 16.69 0.01 0.73
CA ALA A 12 16.49 -0.15 -0.72
C ALA A 12 15.18 -0.88 -1.01
N ILE A 13 14.95 -2.03 -0.36
CA ILE A 13 13.72 -2.82 -0.49
C ILE A 13 12.49 -1.98 -0.16
N LYS A 14 12.48 -1.30 0.99
CA LYS A 14 11.35 -0.45 1.38
C LYS A 14 11.08 0.69 0.41
N THR A 15 12.12 1.22 -0.23
CA THR A 15 11.99 2.26 -1.26
C THR A 15 11.35 1.72 -2.53
N GLU A 16 11.68 0.49 -2.92
CA GLU A 16 11.07 -0.19 -4.07
C GLU A 16 9.59 -0.49 -3.79
N GLU A 17 9.29 -1.10 -2.65
CA GLU A 17 7.90 -1.39 -2.24
C GLU A 17 7.02 -0.13 -2.17
N TYR A 18 7.56 0.97 -1.63
CA TYR A 18 6.85 2.25 -1.60
C TYR A 18 6.47 2.72 -3.01
N LYS A 19 7.40 2.65 -3.96
CA LYS A 19 7.16 3.09 -5.34
C LYS A 19 6.13 2.20 -6.04
N GLU A 20 6.21 0.89 -5.84
CA GLU A 20 5.26 -0.06 -6.40
C GLU A 20 3.86 0.16 -5.84
N LEU A 21 3.73 0.31 -4.52
CA LEU A 21 2.44 0.58 -3.89
C LEU A 21 1.88 1.95 -4.31
N GLN A 22 2.72 2.99 -4.40
CA GLN A 22 2.28 4.28 -4.92
C GLN A 22 1.73 4.15 -6.34
N ALA A 23 2.45 3.48 -7.25
CA ALA A 23 2.01 3.29 -8.62
C ALA A 23 0.71 2.47 -8.70
N ALA A 24 0.58 1.41 -7.89
CA ALA A 24 -0.64 0.63 -7.80
C ALA A 24 -1.83 1.50 -7.35
N VAL A 25 -1.68 2.26 -6.27
CA VAL A 25 -2.74 3.16 -5.76
C VAL A 25 -3.09 4.23 -6.80
N GLU A 26 -2.12 4.77 -7.54
CA GLU A 26 -2.37 5.70 -8.66
C GLU A 26 -3.22 5.06 -9.76
N LEU A 27 -2.94 3.81 -10.13
CA LEU A 27 -3.76 3.07 -11.10
C LEU A 27 -5.19 2.82 -10.59
N HIS A 28 -5.39 2.74 -9.26
CA HIS A 28 -6.70 2.67 -8.61
C HIS A 28 -7.42 4.02 -8.46
N GLY A 29 -6.93 5.09 -9.10
CA GLY A 29 -7.52 6.43 -8.99
C GLY A 29 -7.03 7.24 -7.80
N GLY A 30 -5.91 6.83 -7.19
CA GLY A 30 -5.24 7.55 -6.11
C GLY A 30 -5.77 7.27 -4.70
N ILE A 31 -6.73 6.36 -4.55
CA ILE A 31 -7.30 5.97 -3.26
C ILE A 31 -7.91 4.57 -3.34
N TYR A 32 -7.75 3.78 -2.28
CA TYR A 32 -8.47 2.53 -2.09
C TYR A 32 -8.84 2.35 -0.62
N GLU A 33 -10.03 1.83 -0.35
CA GLU A 33 -10.57 1.62 1.01
C GLU A 33 -11.04 0.17 1.17
N TRP A 34 -10.66 -0.47 2.27
CA TRP A 34 -11.14 -1.79 2.68
C TRP A 34 -12.18 -1.65 3.80
N ASP A 35 -13.22 -2.47 3.74
CA ASP A 35 -14.16 -2.63 4.86
C ASP A 35 -13.55 -3.57 5.90
N LEU A 36 -13.19 -3.06 7.09
CA LEU A 36 -12.60 -3.86 8.16
C LEU A 36 -13.52 -4.96 8.72
N ARG A 37 -14.81 -4.96 8.35
CA ARG A 37 -15.74 -6.07 8.67
C ARG A 37 -15.50 -7.28 7.76
N ASN A 38 -14.90 -7.08 6.59
CA ASN A 38 -14.49 -8.17 5.70
C ASN A 38 -13.11 -8.68 6.16
N PRO A 39 -12.90 -10.00 6.34
CA PRO A 39 -11.57 -10.54 6.65
C PRO A 39 -10.51 -10.25 5.58
N GLU A 40 -10.91 -9.97 4.33
CA GLU A 40 -10.01 -9.67 3.21
C GLU A 40 -9.51 -8.22 3.26
N HIS A 41 -8.63 -7.91 4.23
CA HIS A 41 -7.92 -6.64 4.33
C HIS A 41 -6.46 -6.87 4.74
N PRO A 42 -5.53 -5.99 4.33
CA PRO A 42 -4.13 -6.16 4.67
C PRO A 42 -3.88 -5.90 6.16
N VAL A 43 -3.07 -6.76 6.77
CA VAL A 43 -2.50 -6.55 8.11
C VAL A 43 -0.98 -6.41 7.96
N ILE A 44 -0.45 -5.30 8.47
CA ILE A 44 0.98 -4.99 8.36
C ILE A 44 1.65 -4.83 9.72
N ALA A 45 2.93 -5.15 9.80
CA ALA A 45 3.74 -4.83 10.96
C ALA A 45 4.28 -3.39 10.83
N VAL A 46 4.10 -2.60 11.88
CA VAL A 46 4.58 -1.21 11.95
C VAL A 46 5.32 -0.98 13.26
N ASN A 47 6.41 -0.24 13.23
CA ASN A 47 7.06 0.24 14.45
C ASN A 47 6.53 1.63 14.84
N LEU A 48 5.41 1.68 15.58
CA LEU A 48 4.65 2.92 15.86
C LEU A 48 5.41 3.98 16.69
N ASN A 49 6.51 3.60 17.36
CA ASN A 49 7.20 4.48 18.30
C ASN A 49 8.64 4.83 17.92
N GLY A 50 9.16 4.34 16.79
CA GLY A 50 10.44 4.73 16.15
C GLY A 50 11.75 4.55 16.95
N ILE A 51 11.71 4.53 18.28
CA ILE A 51 12.86 4.58 19.21
C ILE A 51 12.99 3.27 19.98
N ILE A 52 11.88 2.66 20.37
CA ILE A 52 11.82 1.33 20.96
C ILE A 52 11.04 0.45 19.98
N PRO A 53 11.57 -0.71 19.56
CA PRO A 53 10.82 -1.62 18.72
C PRO A 53 9.57 -2.07 19.48
N ALA A 54 8.46 -1.44 19.14
CA ALA A 54 7.12 -1.80 19.56
C ALA A 54 6.37 -2.15 18.28
N PRO A 55 6.68 -3.32 17.66
CA PRO A 55 5.97 -3.75 16.48
C PRO A 55 4.50 -3.94 16.86
N ALA A 56 3.61 -3.35 16.06
CA ALA A 56 2.18 -3.50 16.19
C ALA A 56 1.61 -4.01 14.87
N ASP A 57 0.65 -4.92 14.98
CA ASP A 57 -0.16 -5.36 13.84
C ASP A 57 -1.19 -4.27 13.55
N VAL A 58 -1.17 -3.71 12.34
CA VAL A 58 -2.11 -2.68 11.91
C VAL A 58 -2.98 -3.23 10.79
N ARG A 59 -4.30 -3.22 11.02
CA ARG A 59 -5.30 -3.52 9.98
C ARG A 59 -5.52 -2.29 9.12
N ILE A 60 -5.14 -2.36 7.86
CA ILE A 60 -5.24 -1.24 6.93
C ILE A 60 -6.65 -1.16 6.37
N TYR A 61 -7.28 0.00 6.52
CA TYR A 61 -8.61 0.26 5.95
C TYR A 61 -8.55 1.26 4.79
N LYS A 62 -7.44 1.97 4.60
CA LYS A 62 -7.33 2.95 3.52
C LYS A 62 -5.88 3.24 3.13
N VAL A 63 -5.66 3.33 1.82
CA VAL A 63 -4.45 3.87 1.20
C VAL A 63 -4.81 4.96 0.22
N TYR A 64 -4.04 6.05 0.18
CA TYR A 64 -4.32 7.16 -0.73
C TYR A 64 -3.08 8.01 -1.02
N ILE A 65 -3.12 8.73 -2.13
CA ILE A 65 -2.10 9.71 -2.50
C ILE A 65 -2.59 11.12 -2.11
N ARG A 66 -1.77 11.84 -1.36
CA ARG A 66 -2.01 13.24 -1.01
C ARG A 66 -0.76 14.06 -1.30
N LYS A 67 -0.88 15.04 -2.19
CA LYS A 67 0.25 15.89 -2.64
C LYS A 67 1.45 15.05 -3.14
N GLY A 68 1.16 13.99 -3.89
CA GLY A 68 2.19 13.07 -4.44
C GLY A 68 2.84 12.13 -3.42
N MET A 69 2.36 12.11 -2.17
CA MET A 69 2.86 11.20 -1.13
C MET A 69 1.82 10.14 -0.78
N LEU A 70 2.28 8.91 -0.62
CA LEU A 70 1.47 7.80 -0.12
C LEU A 70 1.12 8.04 1.35
N LYS A 71 -0.13 7.75 1.69
CA LYS A 71 -0.68 7.79 3.05
C LYS A 71 -1.43 6.50 3.31
N LEU A 72 -1.20 5.96 4.50
CA LEU A 72 -1.79 4.72 4.99
C LEU A 72 -2.62 5.07 6.22
N CYS A 73 -3.82 4.53 6.32
CA CYS A 73 -4.64 4.59 7.51
C CYS A 73 -5.00 3.16 7.94
N GLY A 74 -4.91 2.93 9.23
CA GLY A 74 -5.19 1.64 9.81
C GLY A 74 -5.44 1.75 11.29
N VAL A 75 -6.00 0.68 11.84
CA VAL A 75 -6.22 0.54 13.28
C VAL A 75 -5.31 -0.53 13.83
N GLU A 76 -4.74 -0.27 15.01
CA GLU A 76 -4.01 -1.28 15.76
C GLU A 76 -4.96 -2.45 16.07
N LYS A 77 -4.47 -3.67 15.87
CA LYS A 77 -5.30 -4.88 15.86
C LYS A 77 -5.80 -5.26 17.25
N GLU A 78 -5.01 -5.06 18.30
CA GLU A 78 -5.35 -5.47 19.67
C GLU A 78 -6.37 -4.54 20.33
N TYR A 79 -6.19 -3.23 20.19
CA TYR A 79 -6.99 -2.21 20.89
C TYR A 79 -7.96 -1.45 19.98
N GLY A 80 -7.79 -1.55 18.65
CA GLY A 80 -8.67 -0.89 17.68
C GLY A 80 -8.43 0.62 17.52
N GLU A 81 -7.37 1.15 18.12
CA GLU A 81 -7.01 2.57 18.06
C GLU A 81 -6.41 2.94 16.70
N GLU A 82 -6.64 4.18 16.26
CA GLU A 82 -6.07 4.68 15.00
C GLU A 82 -4.53 4.69 15.08
N ALA A 83 -3.90 3.92 14.20
CA ALA A 83 -2.46 3.83 14.11
C ALA A 83 -1.91 5.04 13.35
N ARG A 84 -1.09 5.86 14.02
CA ARG A 84 -0.41 7.00 13.41
C ARG A 84 1.02 6.62 13.07
N PHE A 85 1.33 6.55 11.77
CA PHE A 85 2.66 6.20 11.27
C PHE A 85 2.89 6.73 9.85
N GLN A 86 4.15 6.72 9.41
CA GLN A 86 4.57 6.93 8.03
C GLN A 86 4.92 5.60 7.36
N PRO A 87 4.84 5.51 6.01
CA PRO A 87 5.26 4.30 5.28
C PRO A 87 6.67 3.81 5.62
N GLU A 88 7.59 4.70 5.97
CA GLU A 88 8.95 4.36 6.38
C GLU A 88 9.04 3.65 7.74
N GLU A 89 7.97 3.63 8.53
CA GLU A 89 7.89 2.92 9.81
C GLU A 89 7.35 1.48 9.65
N VAL A 90 6.88 1.13 8.45
CA VAL A 90 6.43 -0.22 8.08
C VAL A 90 7.64 -1.15 7.90
N PHE A 91 7.57 -2.38 8.40
CA PHE A 91 8.64 -3.36 8.18
C PHE A 91 8.75 -3.74 6.69
N ALA A 92 9.97 -4.06 6.22
CA ALA A 92 10.17 -4.51 4.84
C ALA A 92 9.30 -5.75 4.54
N GLY A 93 8.73 -5.83 3.34
CA GLY A 93 7.81 -6.86 2.87
C GLY A 93 6.34 -6.56 3.14
N HIS A 94 6.03 -5.61 4.02
CA HIS A 94 4.63 -5.34 4.39
C HIS A 94 3.95 -4.30 3.51
N LEU A 95 4.69 -3.40 2.86
CA LEU A 95 4.09 -2.51 1.85
C LEU A 95 3.69 -3.31 0.60
N SER A 96 4.50 -4.29 0.18
CA SER A 96 4.12 -5.20 -0.92
C SER A 96 2.92 -6.06 -0.55
N THR A 97 2.79 -6.48 0.72
CA THR A 97 1.59 -7.18 1.20
C THR A 97 0.32 -6.37 0.92
N ILE A 98 0.33 -5.03 1.04
CA ILE A 98 -0.85 -4.21 0.72
C ILE A 98 -1.23 -4.32 -0.77
N ILE A 99 -0.23 -4.41 -1.66
CA ILE A 99 -0.43 -4.54 -3.10
C ILE A 99 -1.18 -5.84 -3.42
N ASP A 100 -0.85 -6.94 -2.74
CA ASP A 100 -1.49 -8.24 -2.93
C ASP A 100 -3.00 -8.22 -2.61
N TYR A 101 -3.46 -7.25 -1.81
CA TYR A 101 -4.87 -7.07 -1.44
C TYR A 101 -5.60 -6.01 -2.31
N LEU A 102 -4.89 -5.36 -3.24
CA LEU A 102 -5.54 -4.50 -4.22
C LEU A 102 -6.15 -5.36 -5.34
N PRO A 103 -7.39 -5.07 -5.79
CA PRO A 103 -8.01 -5.84 -6.84
C PRO A 103 -7.23 -5.68 -8.16
N PRO A 104 -7.14 -6.73 -9.00
CA PRO A 104 -6.44 -6.63 -10.26
C PRO A 104 -7.11 -5.60 -11.18
N ILE A 105 -6.32 -4.67 -11.73
CA ILE A 105 -6.81 -3.71 -12.71
C ILE A 105 -6.84 -4.37 -14.07
N ASN A 106 -8.02 -4.89 -14.44
CA ASN A 106 -8.28 -5.32 -15.81
C ASN A 106 -8.40 -4.07 -16.68
N ARG A 107 -7.34 -3.73 -17.42
CA ARG A 107 -7.38 -2.68 -18.45
C ARG A 107 -8.24 -3.15 -19.64
N LYS A 108 -9.56 -3.21 -19.47
CA LYS A 108 -10.54 -3.45 -20.54
C LYS A 108 -11.17 -2.13 -21.00
N GLU A 109 -10.35 -1.24 -21.57
CA GLU A 109 -10.86 -0.10 -22.33
C GLU A 109 -10.02 0.10 -23.59
N SER A 110 -10.40 -0.58 -24.65
CA SER A 110 -10.25 -0.08 -26.01
C SER A 110 -11.28 -0.79 -26.88
N ILE A 111 -12.52 -0.31 -26.82
CA ILE A 111 -13.49 -0.55 -27.88
C ILE A 111 -13.50 0.73 -28.69
N VAL A 112 -12.61 0.80 -29.69
CA VAL A 112 -12.80 1.73 -30.81
C VAL A 112 -14.10 1.31 -31.47
N SER A 113 -15.19 2.00 -31.14
CA SER A 113 -16.42 1.92 -31.94
C SER A 113 -16.11 2.63 -33.25
N THR A 114 -15.62 1.87 -34.23
CA THR A 114 -15.53 2.32 -35.61
C THR A 114 -16.95 2.62 -36.07
N THR A 115 -17.24 3.90 -36.26
CA THR A 115 -18.46 4.40 -36.88
C THR A 115 -18.66 3.67 -38.21
N VAL A 116 -19.68 2.83 -38.30
CA VAL A 116 -20.15 2.31 -39.59
C VAL A 116 -20.91 3.45 -40.26
N HIS A 117 -20.24 4.19 -41.13
CA HIS A 117 -20.92 4.98 -42.14
C HIS A 117 -21.51 4.01 -43.17
N THR A 118 -22.80 3.72 -43.08
CA THR A 118 -23.54 3.19 -44.23
C THR A 118 -23.98 4.36 -45.09
N SER A 119 -23.25 4.57 -46.19
CA SER A 119 -23.74 5.28 -47.37
C SER A 119 -23.92 4.26 -48.49
N ASN A 120 -25.19 4.01 -48.85
CA ASN A 120 -25.74 3.79 -50.19
C ASN A 120 -27.04 2.99 -50.11
#